data_AF-A0A127T2B2-F1
#
_entry.id   AF-A0A127T2B2-F1
#
_cell.length_a   1.000
_cell.length_b   1.000
_cell.length_c   1.000
_cell.angle_alpha   90.00
_cell.angle_beta   90.00
_cell.angle_gamma   90.00
#
_symmetry.space_group_name_H-M   'P 1'
#
loop_
_entity.id
_entity.type
_entity.pdbx_description
1 polymer ?
#
loop_
_entity_poly.entity_id
_entity_poly.type
_entity_poly.pdbx_seq_one_letter_code
_entity_poly.pdbx_strand_id
1 'polypeptide(L)'
;QQAETELNARVGLAIHDTGSGTSWQYNADERFPMTSTFKVLACGALLARQDVSDEDLKRQVPISQSDLVTYSLVTETWVGQEISLDALCGATMRTSDNTAA
;
A
#
# COMPACT_ATOMS: atom_id res chain seq x y z
N GLN A 1 -11.28 5.79 23.78
CA GLN A 1 -12.54 6.47 24.17
C GLN A 1 -12.50 7.99 23.96
N GLN A 2 -11.65 8.79 24.64
CA GLN A 2 -11.62 10.25 24.41
C GLN A 2 -11.50 10.63 22.93
N ALA A 3 -10.55 10.04 22.19
CA ALA A 3 -10.36 10.28 20.76
C ALA A 3 -11.61 9.94 19.91
N GLU A 4 -12.35 8.87 20.26
CA GLU A 4 -13.58 8.51 19.54
C GLU A 4 -14.69 9.54 19.77
N THR A 5 -14.81 10.05 21.00
CA THR A 5 -15.78 11.10 21.33
C THR A 5 -15.44 12.42 20.62
N GLU A 6 -14.18 12.83 20.64
CA GLU A 6 -13.73 14.08 20.01
C GLU A 6 -13.85 14.03 18.48
N LEU A 7 -13.54 12.89 17.85
CA LEU A 7 -13.64 12.70 16.41
C LEU A 7 -15.06 12.36 15.93
N ASN A 8 -15.97 12.02 16.85
CA ASN A 8 -17.26 11.40 16.53
C ASN A 8 -17.11 10.23 15.54
N ALA A 9 -16.16 9.34 15.83
CA ALA A 9 -15.74 8.25 14.95
C ALA A 9 -15.40 6.97 15.74
N ARG A 10 -15.28 5.84 15.04
CA ARG A 10 -14.74 4.59 15.58
C ARG A 10 -13.22 4.56 15.43
N VAL A 11 -12.52 4.12 16.47
CA VAL A 11 -11.06 3.96 16.47
C VAL A 11 -10.71 2.51 16.78
N GLY A 12 -9.84 1.92 15.96
CA GLY A 12 -9.20 0.63 16.20
C GLY A 12 -7.69 0.79 16.39
N LEU A 13 -7.11 0.04 17.31
CA LEU A 13 -5.68 0.06 17.62
C LEU A 13 -5.20 -1.36 17.91
N ALA A 14 -4.08 -1.75 17.29
CA ALA A 14 -3.32 -2.93 17.64
C ALA A 14 -1.84 -2.55 17.68
N ILE A 15 -1.20 -2.75 18.84
CA ILE A 15 0.23 -2.54 19.06
C ILE A 15 0.80 -3.91 19.44
N HIS A 16 1.87 -4.30 18.77
CA HIS A 16 2.60 -5.53 19.06
C HIS A 16 4.07 -5.20 19.23
N ASP A 17 4.59 -5.40 20.44
CA ASP A 17 6.02 -5.32 20.72
C ASP A 17 6.68 -6.64 20.32
N THR A 18 7.47 -6.61 19.25
CA THR A 18 8.16 -7.79 18.70
C THR A 18 9.34 -8.25 19.54
N GLY A 19 9.81 -7.46 20.52
CA GLY A 19 10.87 -7.85 21.44
C GLY A 19 10.36 -8.65 22.64
N SER A 20 9.26 -8.19 23.25
CA SER A 20 8.65 -8.87 24.42
C SER A 20 7.49 -9.81 24.07
N GLY A 21 6.90 -9.67 22.88
CA GLY A 21 5.65 -10.34 22.49
C GLY A 21 4.39 -9.70 23.09
N THR A 22 4.54 -8.65 23.90
CA THR A 22 3.40 -7.96 24.52
C THR A 22 2.55 -7.27 23.47
N SER A 23 1.23 -7.35 23.62
CA SER A 23 0.30 -6.72 22.70
C SER A 23 -0.73 -5.87 23.45
N TRP A 24 -1.11 -4.75 22.85
CA TRP A 24 -2.19 -3.88 23.32
C TRP A 24 -3.20 -3.70 22.19
N GLN A 25 -4.48 -3.83 22.52
CA GLN A 25 -5.55 -3.85 21.53
C GLN A 25 -6.74 -3.01 22.01
N TYR A 26 -7.40 -2.35 21.07
CA TYR A 26 -8.65 -1.63 21.27
C TYR A 26 -9.47 -1.72 19.98
N ASN A 27 -10.66 -2.33 20.02
CA ASN A 27 -11.47 -2.64 18.84
C ASN A 27 -10.69 -3.33 17.70
N ALA A 28 -9.66 -4.11 18.03
CA ALA A 28 -8.70 -4.65 17.06
C ALA A 28 -9.30 -5.70 16.12
N ASP A 29 -10.36 -6.39 16.55
CA ASP A 29 -11.07 -7.40 15.75
C ASP A 29 -12.22 -6.81 14.91
N GLU A 30 -12.48 -5.51 15.03
CA GLU A 30 -13.46 -4.84 14.19
C GLU A 30 -12.92 -4.57 12.79
N ARG A 31 -13.81 -4.58 11.80
CA ARG A 31 -13.45 -4.25 10.41
C ARG A 31 -13.40 -2.72 10.21
N PHE A 32 -12.33 -2.29 9.55
CA PHE A 32 -12.12 -0.94 9.04
C PHE A 32 -11.74 -0.99 7.56
N PRO A 33 -12.11 0.03 6.74
CA PRO A 33 -11.62 0.12 5.37
C PRO A 33 -10.10 0.24 5.36
N MET A 34 -9.41 -0.63 4.60
CA MET A 34 -7.96 -0.55 4.48
C MET A 34 -7.51 0.77 3.82
N THR A 35 -8.32 1.31 2.89
CA THR A 35 -7.92 2.42 2.02
C THR A 35 -6.54 2.11 1.42
N SER A 36 -5.60 3.06 1.37
CA SER A 36 -4.26 2.84 0.82
C SER A 36 -3.34 1.95 1.66
N THR A 37 -3.72 1.50 2.86
CA THR A 37 -2.88 0.56 3.65
C THR A 37 -2.70 -0.80 2.98
N PHE A 38 -3.61 -1.19 2.07
CA PHE A 38 -3.49 -2.43 1.29
C PHE A 38 -2.24 -2.48 0.40
N LYS A 39 -1.69 -1.31 0.01
CA LYS A 39 -0.52 -1.21 -0.89
C LYS A 39 0.70 -1.91 -0.32
N VAL A 40 0.83 -1.96 1.01
CA VAL A 40 1.84 -2.74 1.73
C VAL A 40 1.72 -4.23 1.37
N LEU A 41 0.49 -4.76 1.39
CA LEU A 41 0.22 -6.16 1.07
C LEU A 41 0.38 -6.45 -0.43
N ALA A 42 -0.03 -5.52 -1.30
CA ALA A 42 0.15 -5.66 -2.75
C ALA A 42 1.64 -5.76 -3.13
N CYS A 43 2.46 -4.85 -2.60
CA CYS A 43 3.92 -4.90 -2.75
C CYS A 43 4.54 -6.16 -2.11
N GLY A 44 4.06 -6.56 -0.93
CA GLY A 44 4.49 -7.81 -0.28
C GLY A 44 4.19 -9.04 -1.14
N ALA A 45 3.02 -9.08 -1.78
CA ALA A 45 2.64 -10.16 -2.70
C ALA A 45 3.51 -10.17 -3.96
N LEU A 46 3.84 -9.00 -4.53
CA LEU A 46 4.77 -8.88 -5.63
C LEU A 46 6.17 -9.43 -5.27
N LEU A 47 6.70 -9.06 -4.10
CA LEU A 47 7.97 -9.58 -3.60
C LEU A 47 7.92 -11.11 -3.42
N ALA A 48 6.85 -11.63 -2.81
CA ALA A 48 6.68 -13.06 -2.61
C ALA A 48 6.60 -13.85 -3.94
N ARG A 49 5.99 -13.27 -4.98
CA ARG A 49 5.98 -13.86 -6.33
C ARG A 49 7.37 -13.89 -6.96
N GLN A 50 8.19 -12.87 -6.72
CA GLN A 50 9.59 -12.92 -7.16
C GLN A 50 10.39 -14.01 -6.43
N ASP A 51 10.20 -14.18 -5.13
CA ASP A 51 10.93 -15.20 -4.35
C ASP A 51 10.72 -16.62 -4.89
N VAL A 52 9.56 -16.88 -5.51
CA VAL A 52 9.23 -18.16 -6.16
C VAL A 52 9.39 -18.13 -7.69
N SER A 53 10.02 -17.09 -8.24
CA SER A 53 10.26 -16.90 -9.68
C SER A 53 8.99 -16.87 -10.55
N ASP A 54 7.85 -16.49 -9.97
CA ASP A 54 6.56 -16.30 -10.67
C ASP A 54 6.37 -14.84 -11.18
N GLU A 55 7.26 -13.95 -10.78
CA GLU A 55 7.29 -12.56 -11.25
C GLU A 55 8.72 -12.03 -11.23
N ASP A 56 9.04 -11.11 -12.14
CA ASP A 56 10.33 -10.39 -12.15
C ASP A 56 10.08 -8.92 -11.79
N LEU A 57 10.68 -8.43 -10.69
CA LEU A 57 10.56 -7.03 -10.28
C LEU A 57 11.08 -6.05 -11.34
N LYS A 58 12.00 -6.50 -12.21
CA LYS A 58 12.54 -5.71 -13.33
C LYS A 58 11.68 -5.78 -14.58
N ARG A 59 10.61 -6.58 -14.59
CA ARG A 59 9.64 -6.58 -15.67
C ARG A 59 9.09 -5.18 -15.85
N GLN A 60 9.17 -4.72 -17.09
CA GLN A 60 8.69 -3.40 -17.49
C GLN A 60 7.20 -3.46 -17.81
N VAL A 61 6.47 -2.42 -17.44
CA VAL A 61 5.09 -2.18 -17.86
C VAL A 61 4.95 -0.79 -18.45
N PRO A 62 4.27 -0.63 -19.59
CA PRO A 62 4.01 0.68 -20.15
C PRO A 62 3.00 1.43 -19.27
N ILE A 63 3.24 2.72 -19.06
CA ILE A 63 2.27 3.62 -18.42
C ILE A 63 1.61 4.48 -19.50
N SER A 64 0.33 4.28 -19.72
CA SER A 64 -0.46 5.04 -20.68
C SER A 64 -1.33 6.09 -19.99
N GLN A 65 -1.75 7.10 -20.76
CA GLN A 65 -2.66 8.13 -20.26
C GLN A 65 -4.00 7.54 -19.75
N SER A 66 -4.46 6.43 -20.34
CA SER A 66 -5.69 5.76 -19.95
C SER A 66 -5.60 4.96 -18.64
N ASP A 67 -4.39 4.68 -18.17
CA ASP A 67 -4.19 3.98 -16.89
C ASP A 67 -4.30 4.94 -15.71
N LEU A 68 -4.13 6.25 -15.94
CA LEU A 68 -4.12 7.23 -14.87
C LEU A 68 -5.48 7.34 -14.17
N VAL A 69 -5.46 7.06 -12.88
CA VAL A 69 -6.57 7.33 -11.96
C VAL A 69 -6.28 8.56 -11.09
N THR A 70 -7.27 9.03 -10.34
CA THR A 70 -7.10 10.17 -9.42
C THR A 70 -5.97 9.90 -8.43
N TYR A 71 -5.17 10.93 -8.11
CA TYR A 71 -4.05 10.87 -7.15
C TYR A 71 -2.90 9.96 -7.62
N SER A 72 -2.32 10.33 -8.76
CA SER A 72 -1.26 9.60 -9.47
C SER A 72 -0.01 10.47 -9.64
N LEU A 73 0.48 11.04 -8.54
CA LEU A 73 1.49 12.11 -8.50
C LEU A 73 2.82 11.73 -9.16
N VAL A 74 3.17 10.45 -9.21
CA VAL A 74 4.43 9.98 -9.79
C VAL A 74 4.16 9.45 -11.19
N THR A 75 3.18 8.56 -11.33
CA THR A 75 2.88 7.89 -12.60
C THR A 75 2.36 8.84 -13.67
N GLU A 76 1.74 9.97 -13.31
CA GLU A 76 1.35 11.01 -14.28
C GLU A 76 2.56 11.60 -15.04
N THR A 77 3.74 11.61 -14.40
CA THR A 77 5.00 12.09 -15.02
C THR A 77 5.70 11.02 -15.86
N TRP A 78 5.21 9.78 -15.80
CA TRP A 78 5.79 8.61 -16.48
C TRP A 78 4.97 8.14 -17.68
N VAL A 79 3.92 8.85 -18.06
CA VAL A 79 3.12 8.53 -19.24
C VAL A 79 4.01 8.45 -20.49
N GLY A 80 3.85 7.36 -21.25
CA GLY A 80 4.64 7.06 -22.44
C GLY A 80 5.97 6.36 -22.16
N GLN A 81 6.29 6.07 -20.90
CA GLN A 81 7.49 5.34 -20.50
C GLN A 81 7.15 3.88 -20.14
N GLU A 82 8.17 3.04 -20.19
CA GLU A 82 8.15 1.69 -19.60
C GLU A 82 8.78 1.76 -18.21
N ILE A 83 8.03 1.32 -17.19
CA ILE A 83 8.42 1.41 -15.78
C ILE A 83 8.45 0.02 -15.17
N SER A 84 9.48 -0.28 -14.38
CA SER A 84 9.61 -1.58 -13.74
C SER A 84 8.67 -1.73 -12.55
N LEU A 85 8.28 -2.97 -12.24
CA LEU A 85 7.38 -3.26 -11.11
C LEU A 85 7.95 -2.80 -9.77
N ASP A 86 9.26 -2.88 -9.54
CA ASP A 86 9.87 -2.33 -8.32
C ASP A 86 9.78 -0.81 -8.23
N ALA A 87 9.87 -0.10 -9.36
CA ALA A 87 9.71 1.34 -9.39
C ALA A 87 8.26 1.75 -9.08
N LEU A 88 7.27 1.03 -9.61
CA LEU A 88 5.85 1.23 -9.30
C LEU A 88 5.54 0.92 -7.83
N CYS A 89 5.99 -0.23 -7.33
CA CYS A 89 5.84 -0.58 -5.92
C CYS A 89 6.50 0.48 -5.02
N GLY A 90 7.68 0.98 -5.40
CA GLY A 90 8.34 2.08 -4.71
C GLY A 90 7.53 3.39 -4.74
N ALA A 91 6.92 3.73 -5.88
CA ALA A 91 6.10 4.92 -6.03
C ALA A 91 4.85 4.86 -5.15
N THR A 92 4.10 3.76 -5.22
CA THR A 92 2.86 3.59 -4.45
C THR A 92 3.12 3.53 -2.95
N MET A 93 4.22 2.90 -2.50
CA MET A 93 4.58 2.83 -1.08
C MET A 93 5.02 4.18 -0.49
N ARG A 94 5.74 5.00 -1.27
CA ARG A 94 6.26 6.30 -0.78
C ARG A 94 5.26 7.44 -0.88
N THR A 95 4.39 7.40 -1.88
CA THR A 95 3.52 8.54 -2.23
C THR A 95 2.05 8.19 -2.25
N SER A 96 1.69 6.93 -2.00
CA SER A 96 0.32 6.44 -2.14
C SER A 96 -0.25 6.66 -3.55
N ASP A 97 0.60 6.70 -4.58
CA ASP A 97 0.20 6.78 -6.00
C ASP A 97 -0.78 5.65 -6.35
N ASN A 98 -1.93 6.02 -6.90
CA ASN A 98 -3.03 5.08 -7.14
C ASN A 98 -2.88 4.28 -8.43
N THR A 99 -2.28 4.82 -9.49
CA THR A 99 -2.07 4.06 -10.73
C THR A 99 -0.96 3.04 -10.57
N ALA A 100 0.01 3.32 -9.70
CA ALA A 100 1.09 2.38 -9.39
C ALA A 100 0.66 1.17 -8.53
N ALA A 101 -0.52 1.19 -7.91
CA ALA A 101 -1.04 0.12 -7.06
C ALA A 101 -1.91 -0.87 -7.84
#